data_AF-A0A372RAX5-F1
#
_entry.id   AF-A0A372RAX5-F1
#
_cell.length_a   1.000
_cell.length_b   1.000
_cell.length_c   1.000
_cell.angle_alpha   90.00
_cell.angle_beta   90.00
_cell.angle_gamma   90.00
#
_symmetry.space_group_name_H-M   'P 1'
#
loop_
_entity.id
_entity.type
_entity.pdbx_description
1 polymer ?
#
loop_
_entity_poly.entity_id
_entity_poly.type
_entity_poly.pdbx_seq_one_letter_code
_entity_poly.pdbx_strand_id
1 'polypeptide(L)'
;MSITLFCLVKGNTTANAFPVHIDKGQFVGDLKEVIKAKKAPEFDNFPADKLKLWKVEIGGDHLDDPLKNLTLNDNNELSAINEIGDYWTEKPPKKHIHVLVEPPASNVASSREQELLDRIAALEEKLSKSEYGTCKVVGMEERLCEKFFNPVVTLQHSMLSLVQNERRASSGP
;
A
#
# COMPACT_ATOMS: atom_id res chain seq x y z
N MET A 1 33.82 -7.10 14.89
CA MET A 1 34.18 -6.42 13.63
C MET A 1 32.91 -5.75 13.14
N SER A 2 32.89 -4.42 13.05
CA SER A 2 31.69 -3.67 12.70
C SER A 2 31.45 -3.60 11.19
N ILE A 3 30.18 -3.62 10.79
CA ILE A 3 29.72 -3.40 9.43
C ILE A 3 28.76 -2.19 9.40
N THR A 4 28.70 -1.51 8.27
CA THR A 4 27.72 -0.45 8.03
C THR A 4 26.75 -0.94 6.97
N LEU A 5 25.47 -0.98 7.32
CA LEU A 5 24.38 -1.40 6.45
C LEU A 5 23.49 -0.19 6.15
N PHE A 6 23.12 0.00 4.89
CA PHE A 6 22.15 1.02 4.49
C PHE A 6 20.78 0.37 4.46
N CYS A 7 19.89 0.91 5.26
CA CYS A 7 18.52 0.44 5.43
C CYS A 7 17.56 1.37 4.68
N LEU A 8 16.53 0.79 4.09
CA LEU A 8 15.43 1.53 3.48
C LEU A 8 14.10 0.92 3.91
N VAL A 9 13.13 1.76 4.26
CA VAL A 9 11.77 1.29 4.57
C VAL A 9 11.01 1.04 3.26
N LYS A 10 10.34 -0.12 3.17
CA LYS A 10 9.50 -0.49 2.04
C LYS A 10 8.42 0.57 1.80
N GLY A 11 8.33 1.07 0.57
CA GLY A 11 7.43 2.15 0.18
C GLY A 11 8.04 3.57 0.25
N ASN A 12 9.22 3.74 0.84
CA ASN A 12 9.90 5.03 0.89
C ASN A 12 10.85 5.23 -0.30
N THR A 13 11.13 6.49 -0.63
CA THR A 13 12.18 6.85 -1.59
C THR A 13 13.57 6.72 -0.98
N THR A 14 14.56 6.55 -1.83
CA THR A 14 15.95 6.24 -1.42
C THR A 14 16.69 7.40 -0.78
N ALA A 15 16.20 8.62 -0.97
CA ALA A 15 16.59 9.77 -0.16
C ALA A 15 16.36 9.53 1.35
N ASN A 16 15.44 8.65 1.73
CA ASN A 16 15.16 8.28 3.11
C ASN A 16 15.99 7.07 3.59
N ALA A 17 16.92 6.57 2.79
CA ALA A 17 17.82 5.52 3.22
C ALA A 17 18.72 6.03 4.36
N PHE A 18 18.97 5.18 5.33
CA PHE A 18 19.74 5.55 6.52
C PHE A 18 20.80 4.49 6.85
N PRO A 19 21.99 4.92 7.32
CA PRO A 19 23.02 3.99 7.72
C PRO A 19 22.73 3.41 9.11
N VAL A 20 23.06 2.14 9.30
CA VAL A 20 23.06 1.41 10.56
C VAL A 20 24.45 0.82 10.78
N HIS A 21 25.01 1.03 11.97
CA HIS A 21 26.28 0.46 12.38
C HIS A 21 26.00 -0.68 13.37
N ILE A 22 26.53 -1.85 13.08
CA ILE A 22 26.31 -3.05 13.90
C ILE A 22 27.54 -3.97 13.82
N ASP A 23 27.79 -4.74 14.88
CA ASP A 23 28.86 -5.74 14.85
C ASP A 23 28.44 -7.00 14.09
N LYS A 24 29.37 -7.59 13.35
CA LYS A 24 29.12 -8.83 12.60
C LYS A 24 28.73 -10.02 13.50
N GLY A 25 29.19 -10.05 14.75
CA GLY A 25 28.83 -11.09 15.72
C GLY A 25 27.53 -10.82 16.48
N GLN A 26 26.83 -9.72 16.18
CA GLN A 26 25.50 -9.48 16.73
C GLN A 26 24.44 -10.20 15.88
N PHE A 27 23.27 -10.40 16.48
CA PHE A 27 22.17 -11.08 15.81
C PHE A 27 21.33 -10.10 14.99
N VAL A 28 20.58 -10.63 14.03
CA VAL A 28 19.56 -9.85 13.32
C VAL A 28 18.50 -9.29 14.29
N GLY A 29 18.25 -9.94 15.43
CA GLY A 29 17.42 -9.37 16.49
C GLY A 29 17.93 -8.01 16.98
N ASP A 30 19.23 -7.87 17.21
CA ASP A 30 19.85 -6.61 17.62
C ASP A 30 19.73 -5.56 16.50
N LEU A 31 19.84 -5.97 15.23
CA LEU A 31 19.62 -5.09 14.09
C LEU A 31 18.21 -4.50 14.07
N LYS A 32 17.18 -5.30 14.39
CA LYS A 32 15.79 -4.81 14.46
C LYS A 32 15.64 -3.72 15.52
N GLU A 33 16.23 -3.89 16.69
CA GLU A 33 16.20 -2.88 17.77
C GLU A 33 16.90 -1.59 17.36
N VAL A 34 18.09 -1.69 16.75
CA VAL A 34 18.83 -0.51 16.28
C VAL A 34 18.07 0.24 15.19
N ILE A 35 17.43 -0.48 14.25
CA ILE A 35 16.59 0.11 13.21
C ILE A 35 15.40 0.84 13.83
N LYS A 36 14.71 0.19 14.78
CA LYS A 36 13.57 0.79 15.49
C LYS A 36 13.97 2.09 16.19
N ALA A 37 15.06 2.07 16.96
CA ALA A 37 15.55 3.25 17.66
C ALA A 37 15.91 4.40 16.70
N LYS A 38 16.50 4.09 15.53
CA LYS A 38 16.81 5.10 14.50
C LYS A 38 15.58 5.71 13.83
N LYS A 39 14.46 4.99 13.81
CA LYS A 39 13.21 5.42 13.19
C LYS A 39 12.18 5.92 14.19
N ALA A 40 12.52 6.03 15.47
CA ALA A 40 11.67 6.67 16.47
C ALA A 40 11.35 8.13 16.08
N PRO A 41 10.10 8.61 16.25
CA PRO A 41 8.98 7.91 16.89
C PRO A 41 8.13 7.05 15.93
N GLU A 42 8.44 7.01 14.64
CA GLU A 42 7.63 6.35 13.60
C GLU A 42 7.41 4.85 13.92
N PHE A 43 8.41 4.19 14.48
CA PHE A 43 8.39 2.75 14.78
C PHE A 43 8.08 2.42 16.26
N ASP A 44 7.70 3.41 17.08
CA ASP A 44 7.45 3.18 18.51
C ASP A 44 6.13 2.42 18.77
N ASN A 45 5.22 2.42 17.79
CA ASN A 45 3.88 1.84 17.89
C ASN A 45 3.85 0.30 17.92
N PHE A 46 4.99 -0.36 17.67
CA PHE A 46 5.08 -1.81 17.65
C PHE A 46 6.44 -2.29 18.17
N PRO A 47 6.55 -3.50 18.73
CA PRO A 47 7.83 -4.04 19.18
C PRO A 47 8.72 -4.46 17.99
N ALA A 48 10.04 -4.43 18.17
CA ALA A 48 10.99 -4.56 17.05
C ALA A 48 10.93 -5.94 16.37
N ASP A 49 10.50 -6.99 17.08
CA ASP A 49 10.31 -8.33 16.54
C ASP A 49 9.33 -8.39 15.37
N LYS A 50 8.35 -7.47 15.33
CA LYS A 50 7.38 -7.35 14.23
C LYS A 50 7.96 -6.77 12.95
N LEU A 51 9.18 -6.22 12.97
CA LEU A 51 9.86 -5.81 11.74
C LEU A 51 10.27 -7.03 10.94
N LYS A 52 9.95 -7.04 9.65
CA LYS A 52 10.55 -7.97 8.70
C LYS A 52 11.72 -7.28 8.01
N LEU A 53 12.85 -7.95 7.95
CA LEU A 53 14.07 -7.42 7.33
C LEU A 53 14.47 -8.33 6.19
N TRP A 54 14.85 -7.75 5.06
CA TRP A 54 15.24 -8.49 3.86
C TRP A 54 16.64 -8.08 3.41
N LYS A 55 17.50 -9.04 3.09
CA LYS A 55 18.79 -8.79 2.43
C LYS A 55 18.53 -8.40 0.99
N VAL A 56 19.01 -7.23 0.60
CA VAL A 56 18.90 -6.72 -0.78
C VAL A 56 20.21 -6.10 -1.22
N GLU A 57 20.42 -6.00 -2.52
CA GLU A 57 21.58 -5.34 -3.12
C GLU A 57 21.08 -4.42 -4.24
N ILE A 58 20.66 -3.21 -3.87
CA ILE A 58 20.09 -2.25 -4.83
C ILE A 58 21.04 -1.06 -4.95
N GLY A 59 21.62 -0.89 -6.15
CA GLY A 59 22.61 0.16 -6.41
C GLY A 59 22.00 1.56 -6.53
N GLY A 60 22.71 2.56 -6.01
CA GLY A 60 22.38 4.00 -5.97
C GLY A 60 21.74 4.60 -7.22
N ASP A 61 22.13 4.11 -8.39
CA ASP A 61 21.98 4.82 -9.65
C ASP A 61 20.69 4.44 -10.42
N HIS A 62 19.97 3.40 -9.96
CA HIS A 62 18.77 2.86 -10.62
C HIS A 62 17.59 2.70 -9.65
N LEU A 63 17.45 3.56 -8.63
CA LEU A 63 16.67 3.22 -7.44
C LEU A 63 15.15 3.45 -7.45
N ASP A 64 14.59 4.13 -8.45
CA ASP A 64 13.16 4.50 -8.45
C ASP A 64 12.23 3.37 -8.95
N ASP A 65 12.72 2.47 -9.80
CA ASP A 65 11.98 1.32 -10.36
C ASP A 65 12.12 -0.02 -9.60
N PRO A 66 13.28 -0.39 -9.00
CA PRO A 66 13.51 -1.71 -8.41
C PRO A 66 12.63 -2.03 -7.22
N LEU A 67 12.21 -1.02 -6.43
CA LEU A 67 11.42 -1.24 -5.21
C LEU A 67 9.99 -1.71 -5.50
N LYS A 68 9.45 -1.38 -6.68
CA LYS A 68 8.10 -1.79 -7.09
C LYS A 68 8.06 -3.21 -7.67
N ASN A 69 9.18 -3.66 -8.25
CA ASN A 69 9.29 -4.97 -8.90
C ASN A 69 10.22 -5.93 -8.14
N LEU A 70 10.60 -5.60 -6.90
CA LEU A 70 11.48 -6.46 -6.12
C LEU A 70 10.72 -7.72 -5.70
N THR A 71 10.99 -8.83 -6.38
CA THR A 71 10.51 -10.15 -5.95
C THR A 71 11.28 -10.56 -4.70
N LEU A 72 10.74 -10.21 -3.54
CA LEU A 72 11.23 -10.70 -2.26
C LEU A 72 10.88 -12.18 -2.15
N ASN A 73 11.88 -13.03 -2.30
CA ASN A 73 11.74 -14.46 -2.04
C ASN A 73 12.07 -14.72 -0.56
N ASP A 74 11.39 -15.68 0.08
CA ASP A 74 11.54 -15.97 1.52
C ASP A 74 12.99 -16.26 1.93
N ASN A 75 13.81 -16.76 0.99
CA ASN A 75 15.23 -17.01 1.19
C ASN A 75 16.06 -15.74 1.50
N ASN A 76 15.53 -14.55 1.20
CA ASN A 76 16.19 -13.28 1.46
C ASN A 76 15.77 -12.67 2.81
N GLU A 77 14.81 -13.28 3.52
CA GLU A 77 14.42 -12.80 4.85
C GLU A 77 15.55 -13.03 5.85
N LEU A 78 15.87 -11.99 6.61
CA LEU A 78 16.86 -12.02 7.67
C LEU A 78 16.21 -12.59 8.93
N SER A 79 16.67 -13.77 9.34
CA SER A 79 16.17 -14.47 10.51
C SER A 79 16.81 -13.92 11.78
N ALA A 80 16.00 -13.66 12.81
CA ALA A 80 16.45 -13.05 14.07
C ALA A 80 17.52 -13.87 14.81
N ILE A 81 17.60 -15.18 14.55
CA ILE A 81 18.54 -16.11 15.21
C ILE A 81 19.93 -16.15 14.58
N ASN A 82 20.08 -15.60 13.37
CA ASN A 82 21.34 -15.65 12.64
C ASN A 82 22.18 -14.40 12.95
N GLU A 83 23.49 -14.55 12.88
CA GLU A 83 24.41 -13.44 13.05
C GLU A 83 24.46 -12.58 11.78
N ILE A 84 24.79 -11.30 11.94
CA ILE A 84 24.99 -10.40 10.79
C ILE A 84 26.13 -10.90 9.89
N GLY A 85 27.16 -11.51 10.48
CA GLY A 85 28.28 -12.08 9.75
C GLY A 85 27.90 -13.19 8.77
N ASP A 86 26.84 -13.95 9.06
CA ASP A 86 26.36 -15.06 8.22
C ASP A 86 25.83 -14.55 6.86
N TYR A 87 25.23 -13.36 6.87
CA TYR A 87 24.66 -12.74 5.67
C TYR A 87 25.66 -11.87 4.90
N TRP A 88 26.61 -11.27 5.62
CA TRP A 88 27.64 -10.40 5.03
C TRP A 88 29.03 -10.91 5.42
N THR A 89 29.40 -12.05 4.87
CA THR A 89 30.74 -12.64 5.00
C THR A 89 31.79 -11.66 4.44
N GLU A 90 31.55 -11.18 3.22
CA GLU A 90 32.33 -10.14 2.56
C GLU A 90 31.89 -8.72 2.94
N LYS A 91 32.65 -7.72 2.50
CA LYS A 91 32.31 -6.32 2.73
C LYS A 91 31.23 -5.90 1.73
N PRO A 92 30.07 -5.39 2.19
CA PRO A 92 28.99 -5.02 1.28
C PRO A 92 29.41 -3.86 0.37
N PRO A 93 28.89 -3.79 -0.87
CA PRO A 93 29.21 -2.74 -1.83
C PRO A 93 28.86 -1.34 -1.29
N LYS A 94 29.68 -0.33 -1.60
CA LYS A 94 29.33 1.05 -1.20
C LYS A 94 28.18 1.59 -2.06
N LYS A 95 27.42 2.57 -1.53
CA LYS A 95 26.32 3.25 -2.24
C LYS A 95 25.17 2.31 -2.68
N HIS A 96 24.93 1.24 -1.92
CA HIS A 96 23.84 0.31 -2.17
C HIS A 96 22.93 0.26 -0.94
N ILE A 97 21.65 -0.01 -1.16
CA ILE A 97 20.75 -0.45 -0.10
C ILE A 97 21.07 -1.91 0.20
N HIS A 98 21.28 -2.21 1.48
CA HIS A 98 21.66 -3.54 1.97
C HIS A 98 20.50 -4.26 2.65
N VAL A 99 19.61 -3.49 3.30
CA VAL A 99 18.49 -4.02 4.06
C VAL A 99 17.22 -3.29 3.68
N LEU A 100 16.21 -4.03 3.25
CA LEU A 100 14.85 -3.51 3.13
C LEU A 100 14.09 -3.81 4.42
N VAL A 101 13.46 -2.79 4.99
CA VAL A 101 12.72 -2.84 6.24
C VAL A 101 11.24 -2.79 5.93
N GLU A 102 10.52 -3.86 6.28
CA GLU A 102 9.08 -3.92 6.14
C GLU A 102 8.44 -3.84 7.53
N PRO A 103 7.81 -2.71 7.88
CA PRO A 103 7.08 -2.58 9.13
C PRO A 103 5.82 -3.46 9.09
N PRO A 104 5.27 -3.85 10.26
CA PRO A 104 3.97 -4.49 10.29
C PRO A 104 2.94 -3.55 9.67
N ALA A 105 1.92 -4.12 9.00
CA ALA A 105 0.82 -3.34 8.45
C ALA A 105 0.25 -2.43 9.54
N SER A 106 0.52 -1.13 9.44
CA SER A 106 0.15 -0.19 10.48
C SER A 106 -1.35 0.05 10.41
N ASN A 107 -2.03 -0.14 11.54
CA ASN A 107 -3.45 0.16 11.76
C ASN A 107 -3.74 1.67 11.60
N VAL A 108 -2.72 2.51 11.44
CA VAL A 108 -2.85 3.95 11.25
C VAL A 108 -3.34 4.29 9.85
N ALA A 109 -2.96 3.48 8.84
CA ALA A 109 -3.62 3.51 7.54
C ALA A 109 -5.11 3.19 7.71
N SER A 110 -5.45 2.18 8.52
CA SER A 110 -6.85 1.87 8.82
C SER A 110 -7.61 3.03 9.46
N SER A 111 -7.02 3.86 10.32
CA SER A 111 -7.74 5.03 10.86
C SER A 111 -8.03 6.09 9.80
N ARG A 112 -7.07 6.41 8.93
CA ARG A 112 -7.24 7.40 7.86
C ARG A 112 -8.07 6.85 6.70
N GLU A 113 -7.90 5.58 6.37
CA GLU A 113 -8.73 4.83 5.42
C GLU A 113 -10.16 4.75 5.93
N GLN A 114 -10.39 4.49 7.22
CA GLN A 114 -11.73 4.50 7.80
C GLN A 114 -12.36 5.90 7.75
N GLU A 115 -11.61 6.95 8.08
CA GLU A 115 -12.08 8.33 7.92
C GLU A 115 -12.42 8.66 6.46
N LEU A 116 -11.61 8.18 5.51
CA LEU A 116 -11.89 8.32 4.08
C LEU A 116 -13.12 7.53 3.65
N LEU A 117 -13.30 6.31 4.14
CA LEU A 117 -14.47 5.46 3.87
C LEU A 117 -15.75 6.08 4.44
N ASP A 118 -15.70 6.60 5.67
CA ASP A 118 -16.84 7.29 6.30
C ASP A 118 -17.20 8.57 5.52
N ARG A 119 -16.19 9.30 5.01
CA ARG A 119 -16.41 10.47 4.14
C ARG A 119 -17.01 10.08 2.79
N ILE A 120 -16.58 8.97 2.19
CA ILE A 120 -17.16 8.45 0.94
C ILE A 120 -18.62 8.06 1.16
N ALA A 121 -18.93 7.31 2.23
CA ALA A 121 -20.29 6.92 2.57
C ALA A 121 -21.20 8.14 2.80
N ALA A 122 -20.72 9.16 3.53
CA ALA A 122 -21.47 10.40 3.74
C ALA A 122 -21.68 11.21 2.45
N LEU A 123 -20.75 11.14 1.49
CA LEU A 123 -20.91 11.77 0.18
C LEU A 123 -21.92 11.00 -0.69
N GLU A 124 -21.89 9.67 -0.68
CA GLU A 124 -22.87 8.83 -1.36
C GLU A 124 -24.30 9.06 -0.83
N GLU A 125 -24.46 9.15 0.50
CA GLU A 125 -25.76 9.46 1.11
C GLU A 125 -26.26 10.86 0.71
N LYS A 126 -25.36 11.86 0.67
CA LYS A 126 -25.71 13.21 0.22
C LYS A 126 -26.09 13.27 -1.25
N LEU A 127 -25.40 12.51 -2.11
CA LEU A 127 -25.71 12.41 -3.52
C LEU A 127 -27.06 11.71 -3.75
N SER A 128 -27.33 10.62 -3.03
CA SER A 128 -28.61 9.91 -3.06
C SER A 128 -29.79 10.78 -2.59
N LYS A 129 -29.61 11.59 -1.55
CA LYS A 129 -30.63 12.54 -1.07
C LYS A 129 -30.82 13.75 -1.99
N SER A 130 -29.88 14.04 -2.88
CA SER A 130 -30.02 15.14 -3.85
C SER A 130 -30.90 14.81 -5.05
N GLU A 131 -31.47 13.59 -5.12
CA GLU A 131 -32.54 13.23 -6.06
C GLU A 131 -33.88 13.93 -5.75
N TYR A 132 -33.93 15.25 -5.58
CA TYR A 132 -35.18 16.00 -5.70
C TYR A 132 -34.94 17.36 -6.33
N GLY A 133 -34.69 17.34 -7.63
CA GLY A 133 -35.31 18.27 -8.54
C GLY A 133 -36.46 17.59 -9.29
N THR A 134 -37.39 16.92 -8.61
CA THR A 134 -38.61 16.43 -9.26
C THR A 134 -39.44 17.65 -9.66
N CYS A 135 -39.18 18.20 -10.83
CA CYS A 135 -40.11 19.11 -11.49
C CYS A 135 -41.40 18.33 -11.69
N LYS A 136 -42.44 18.65 -10.89
CA LYS A 136 -43.82 18.29 -11.21
C LYS A 136 -44.16 19.02 -12.51
N VAL A 137 -43.97 18.35 -13.64
CA VAL A 137 -44.47 18.84 -14.93
C VAL A 137 -45.98 18.66 -14.91
N VAL A 138 -46.70 19.67 -14.43
CA VAL A 138 -48.12 19.84 -14.76
C VAL A 138 -48.13 20.39 -16.18
N GLY A 139 -48.36 19.49 -17.14
CA GLY A 139 -48.72 19.79 -18.52
C GLY A 139 -47.66 20.54 -19.32
N MET A 140 -46.65 19.85 -19.82
CA MET A 140 -45.98 20.26 -21.05
C MET A 140 -45.38 19.04 -21.74
N GLU A 141 -45.73 18.89 -23.00
CA GLU A 141 -45.41 17.79 -23.90
C GLU A 141 -43.92 17.42 -23.90
N GLU A 142 -43.72 16.12 -24.10
CA GLU A 142 -42.47 15.44 -24.41
C GLU A 142 -41.45 16.32 -25.15
N ARG A 143 -40.36 16.74 -24.47
CA ARG A 143 -39.04 16.90 -25.15
C ARG A 143 -37.80 17.24 -24.32
N LEU A 144 -37.83 17.32 -22.99
CA LEU A 144 -36.67 17.87 -22.24
C LEU A 144 -36.13 17.02 -21.08
N CYS A 145 -36.27 15.70 -21.12
CA CYS A 145 -35.67 14.82 -20.10
C CYS A 145 -34.45 14.01 -20.58
N GLU A 146 -33.66 14.53 -21.52
CA GLU A 146 -32.40 13.88 -21.94
C GLU A 146 -31.14 14.55 -21.36
N LYS A 147 -31.27 15.69 -20.64
CA LYS A 147 -30.10 16.50 -20.22
C LYS A 147 -29.66 16.35 -18.76
N PHE A 148 -30.30 15.49 -17.96
CA PHE A 148 -29.99 15.34 -16.53
C PHE A 148 -29.72 13.88 -16.12
N PHE A 149 -29.00 13.12 -16.93
CA PHE A 149 -28.70 11.72 -16.62
C PHE A 149 -27.28 11.57 -16.05
N ASN A 150 -27.20 11.17 -14.78
CA ASN A 150 -25.97 10.83 -14.07
C ASN A 150 -25.33 9.59 -14.72
N PRO A 151 -24.12 9.66 -15.31
CA PRO A 151 -23.55 8.58 -16.12
C PRO A 151 -23.35 7.25 -15.37
N VAL A 152 -23.24 7.28 -14.04
CA VAL A 152 -23.08 6.08 -13.21
C VAL A 152 -24.39 5.29 -13.09
N VAL A 153 -25.52 6.00 -12.92
CA VAL A 153 -26.85 5.38 -12.85
C VAL A 153 -27.27 4.85 -14.23
N THR A 154 -26.89 5.56 -15.30
CA THR A 154 -27.07 5.11 -16.69
C THR A 154 -26.43 3.76 -16.94
N LEU A 155 -25.18 3.58 -16.51
CA LEU A 155 -24.44 2.34 -16.72
C LEU A 155 -25.07 1.18 -15.93
N GLN A 156 -25.50 1.39 -14.69
CA GLN A 156 -26.17 0.34 -13.91
C GLN A 156 -27.51 -0.06 -14.52
N HIS A 157 -28.34 0.90 -14.94
CA HIS A 157 -29.64 0.60 -15.54
C HIS A 157 -29.49 -0.06 -16.92
N SER A 158 -28.51 0.38 -17.73
CA SER A 158 -28.19 -0.26 -19.01
C SER A 158 -27.71 -1.71 -18.82
N MET A 159 -26.83 -1.96 -17.85
CA MET A 159 -26.38 -3.32 -17.53
C MET A 159 -27.51 -4.21 -17.00
N LEU A 160 -28.41 -3.68 -16.16
CA LEU A 160 -29.59 -4.42 -15.70
C LEU A 160 -30.52 -4.78 -16.85
N SER A 161 -30.74 -3.85 -17.78
CA SER A 161 -31.61 -4.07 -18.94
C SER A 161 -31.01 -5.08 -19.93
N LEU A 162 -29.69 -5.08 -20.14
CA LEU A 162 -28.98 -6.11 -20.90
C LEU A 162 -29.14 -7.50 -20.27
N VAL A 163 -28.92 -7.62 -18.95
CA VAL A 163 -29.08 -8.89 -18.22
C VAL A 163 -30.52 -9.40 -18.23
N GLN A 164 -31.51 -8.50 -18.22
CA GLN A 164 -32.92 -8.88 -18.27
C GLN A 164 -33.37 -9.28 -19.70
N ASN A 165 -32.85 -8.61 -20.74
CA ASN A 165 -33.13 -8.99 -22.13
C ASN A 165 -32.46 -10.31 -22.51
N GLU A 166 -31.23 -10.57 -22.07
CA GLU A 166 -30.58 -11.87 -22.28
C GLU A 166 -31.33 -12.99 -21.56
N ARG A 167 -31.85 -12.75 -20.35
CA ARG A 167 -32.69 -13.74 -19.66
C ARG A 167 -34.00 -14.01 -20.39
N ARG A 168 -34.62 -13.01 -21.02
CA ARG A 168 -35.84 -13.21 -21.84
C ARG A 168 -35.55 -13.91 -23.16
N ALA A 169 -34.44 -13.62 -23.81
CA ALA A 169 -34.03 -14.26 -25.07
C ALA A 169 -33.66 -15.74 -24.88
N SER A 170 -33.14 -16.11 -23.70
CA SER A 170 -32.86 -17.50 -23.36
C SER A 170 -34.09 -18.27 -22.82
N SER A 171 -35.24 -17.60 -22.65
CA SER A 171 -36.44 -18.17 -22.03
C SER A 171 -37.71 -17.99 -22.87
N GLY A 172 -37.69 -18.42 -24.13
CA GLY A 172 -38.94 -18.85 -24.76
C GLY A 172 -38.79 -19.27 -26.22
N PRO A 173 -39.85 -19.86 -26.80
CA PRO A 173 -40.80 -20.83 -26.24
C PRO A 173 -40.31 -22.28 -26.39
#